data_AF-A0A7S0J247-F1
#
_entry.id   AF-A0A7S0J247-F1
#
_cell.length_a   1.000
_cell.length_b   1.000
_cell.length_c   1.000
_cell.angle_alpha   90.00
_cell.angle_beta   90.00
_cell.angle_gamma   90.00
#
_symmetry.space_group_name_H-M   'P 1'
#
loop_
_entity.id
_entity.type
_entity.pdbx_description
1 polymer ?
#
loop_
_entity_poly.entity_id
_entity_poly.type
_entity_poly.pdbx_seq_one_letter_code
_entity_poly.pdbx_strand_id
1 'polypeptide(L)'
;CGVTFSQMTASSFVLYLPALIGRLATGVLTQQKKTGSESEPLYPAVWRDGPTWQQHSAMTLDMLHLDRDFVTTAMGTSVFQHILNGVTWTLLSKGGKSSLGDIGRFLLGGMSGTLLSGAAQFGKTFVLRSLFGFTWNWFSSQ
;
A
#
# COMPACT_ATOMS: atom_id res chain seq x y z
N CYS A 1 -12.92 -5.10 1.92
CA CYS A 1 -12.86 -4.49 0.57
C CYS A 1 -13.95 -5.15 -0.27
N GLY A 2 -14.88 -4.38 -0.82
CA GLY A 2 -16.15 -4.87 -1.38
C GLY A 2 -16.14 -5.18 -2.88
N VAL A 3 -15.00 -5.56 -3.47
CA VAL A 3 -14.91 -5.94 -4.89
C VAL A 3 -14.25 -7.31 -4.97
N THR A 4 -14.95 -8.28 -5.56
CA THR A 4 -14.42 -9.64 -5.73
C THR A 4 -13.42 -9.69 -6.88
N PHE A 5 -12.47 -10.64 -6.85
CA PHE A 5 -11.52 -10.80 -7.95
C PHE A 5 -12.20 -11.04 -9.31
N SER A 6 -13.39 -11.65 -9.32
CA SER A 6 -14.21 -11.84 -10.51
C SER A 6 -14.72 -10.56 -11.15
N GLN A 7 -14.73 -9.44 -10.42
CA GLN A 7 -15.22 -8.14 -10.89
C GLN A 7 -14.09 -7.22 -11.38
N MET A 8 -12.82 -7.66 -11.28
CA MET A 8 -11.66 -6.86 -11.65
C MET A 8 -11.32 -7.01 -13.12
N THR A 9 -11.07 -5.88 -13.79
CA THR A 9 -10.44 -5.88 -15.12
C THR A 9 -8.97 -6.27 -15.00
N ALA A 10 -8.37 -6.82 -16.07
CA ALA A 10 -6.95 -7.19 -16.10
C ALA A 10 -6.03 -6.02 -15.70
N SER A 11 -6.35 -4.80 -16.15
CA SER A 11 -5.63 -3.58 -15.79
C SER A 11 -5.72 -3.23 -14.30
N SER A 12 -6.90 -3.42 -13.70
CA SER A 12 -7.09 -3.25 -12.26
C SER A 12 -6.29 -4.28 -11.47
N PHE A 13 -6.24 -5.52 -11.97
CA PHE A 13 -5.53 -6.63 -11.36
C PHE A 13 -4.01 -6.38 -11.26
N VAL A 14 -3.42 -5.80 -12.32
CA VAL A 14 -1.99 -5.45 -12.37
C VAL A 14 -1.58 -4.43 -11.30
N LEU A 15 -2.48 -3.53 -10.90
CA LEU A 15 -2.21 -2.57 -9.82
C LEU A 15 -2.63 -3.10 -8.44
N TYR A 16 -3.75 -3.83 -8.40
CA TYR A 16 -4.33 -4.33 -7.15
C TYR A 16 -3.46 -5.38 -6.48
N LEU A 17 -2.94 -6.36 -7.23
CA LEU A 17 -2.16 -7.45 -6.67
C LEU A 17 -0.85 -6.97 -6.02
N PRO A 18 0.01 -6.17 -6.70
CA PRO A 18 1.23 -5.67 -6.07
C PRO A 18 0.94 -4.80 -4.85
N ALA A 19 -0.09 -3.96 -4.90
CA ALA A 19 -0.48 -3.13 -3.76
C ALA A 19 -1.01 -3.98 -2.58
N LEU A 20 -1.76 -5.04 -2.87
CA LEU A 20 -2.24 -5.98 -1.86
C LEU A 20 -1.08 -6.73 -1.21
N ILE A 21 -0.17 -7.28 -2.02
CA ILE A 21 1.02 -7.99 -1.53
C ILE A 21 1.88 -7.05 -0.69
N GLY A 22 2.16 -5.83 -1.18
CA GLY A 22 2.91 -4.82 -0.43
C GLY A 22 2.27 -4.49 0.91
N ARG A 23 0.94 -4.37 0.97
CA ARG A 23 0.20 -4.17 2.24
C ARG A 23 0.25 -5.40 3.16
N LEU A 24 0.19 -6.62 2.63
CA LEU A 24 0.17 -7.85 3.43
C LEU A 24 1.54 -8.20 3.99
N ALA A 25 2.57 -8.21 3.14
CA ALA A 25 3.95 -8.51 3.55
C ALA A 25 4.39 -7.60 4.70
N THR A 26 4.06 -6.31 4.61
CA THR A 26 4.37 -5.32 5.63
C THR A 26 3.58 -5.50 6.92
N GLY A 27 2.31 -5.94 6.84
CA GLY A 27 1.53 -6.33 8.01
C GLY A 27 2.13 -7.52 8.74
N VAL A 28 2.62 -8.53 8.02
CA VAL A 28 3.26 -9.72 8.59
C VAL A 28 4.57 -9.37 9.30
N LEU A 29 5.44 -8.56 8.68
CA LEU A 29 6.69 -8.09 9.32
C LEU A 29 6.41 -7.32 10.61
N THR A 30 5.38 -6.50 10.57
CA THR A 30 4.94 -5.69 11.70
C THR A 30 4.51 -6.58 12.87
N GLN A 31 3.91 -7.73 12.60
CA GLN A 31 3.57 -8.73 13.60
C GLN A 31 4.81 -9.51 14.09
N GLN A 32 5.72 -9.89 13.18
CA GLN A 32 6.96 -10.60 13.53
C GLN A 32 7.86 -9.80 14.48
N LYS A 33 7.95 -8.47 14.28
CA LYS A 33 8.67 -7.58 15.21
C LYS A 33 8.07 -7.54 16.61
N LYS A 34 6.75 -7.63 16.73
CA LYS A 34 6.08 -7.67 18.04
C LYS A 34 6.29 -8.99 18.77
N THR A 35 6.48 -10.09 18.05
CA THR A 35 6.72 -11.41 18.64
C THR A 35 8.19 -11.64 19.03
N GLY A 36 9.05 -10.62 18.94
CA GLY A 36 10.44 -10.68 19.40
C GLY A 36 11.40 -11.43 18.47
N SER A 37 10.98 -11.74 17.25
CA SER A 37 11.90 -12.21 16.22
C SER A 37 12.72 -11.00 15.76
N GLU A 38 14.05 -11.03 15.93
CA GLU A 38 14.93 -10.00 15.38
C GLU A 38 14.62 -9.88 13.89
N SER A 39 14.18 -8.69 13.48
CA SER A 39 13.76 -8.46 12.10
C SER A 39 14.97 -8.48 11.21
N GLU A 40 15.20 -9.61 10.56
CA GLU A 40 16.07 -9.65 9.40
C GLU A 40 15.54 -8.68 8.32
N PRO A 41 16.45 -8.13 7.49
CA PRO A 41 16.05 -7.35 6.34
C PRO A 41 15.06 -8.14 5.47
N LEU A 42 14.04 -7.46 4.96
CA LEU A 42 13.02 -8.05 4.09
C LEU A 42 13.56 -8.76 2.85
N TYR A 43 14.75 -8.35 2.43
CA TYR A 43 15.42 -8.80 1.24
C TYR A 43 16.90 -9.05 1.56
N PRO A 44 17.53 -10.05 0.93
CA PRO A 44 18.95 -10.30 1.13
C PRO A 44 19.78 -9.13 0.57
N ALA A 45 20.90 -8.82 1.22
CA ALA A 45 21.78 -7.71 0.83
C ALA A 45 22.21 -7.75 -0.65
N VAL A 46 22.29 -8.95 -1.24
CA VAL A 46 22.64 -9.18 -2.65
C VAL A 46 21.68 -8.51 -3.63
N TRP A 47 20.46 -8.16 -3.22
CA TRP A 47 19.48 -7.48 -4.07
C TRP A 47 19.88 -6.04 -4.40
N ARG A 48 20.75 -5.42 -3.60
CA ARG A 48 21.26 -4.07 -3.88
C ARG A 48 22.20 -4.02 -5.07
N ASP A 49 22.91 -5.12 -5.32
CA ASP A 49 23.86 -5.27 -6.44
C ASP A 49 23.32 -6.21 -7.53
N GLY A 50 22.10 -6.71 -7.37
CA GLY A 50 21.46 -7.66 -8.27
C GLY A 50 20.96 -7.04 -9.58
N PRO A 51 20.27 -7.82 -10.44
CA PRO A 51 19.62 -7.30 -11.64
C PRO A 51 18.62 -6.18 -11.33
N THR A 52 18.37 -5.30 -12.30
CA THR A 52 17.62 -4.04 -12.17
C THR A 52 16.31 -4.15 -11.40
N TRP A 53 15.54 -5.23 -11.58
CA TRP A 53 14.28 -5.42 -10.86
C TRP A 53 14.47 -5.65 -9.34
N GLN A 54 15.55 -6.29 -8.91
CA GLN A 54 15.88 -6.48 -7.49
C GLN A 54 16.29 -5.17 -6.85
N GLN A 55 17.13 -4.39 -7.55
CA GLN A 55 17.57 -3.07 -7.09
C GLN A 55 16.38 -2.12 -6.94
N HIS A 56 15.48 -2.07 -7.93
CA HIS A 56 14.26 -1.26 -7.85
C HIS A 56 13.34 -1.70 -6.72
N SER A 57 13.22 -3.01 -6.50
CA SER A 57 12.41 -3.55 -5.40
C SER A 57 13.01 -3.13 -4.04
N ALA A 58 14.31 -3.32 -3.84
CA ALA A 58 15.03 -2.91 -2.64
C ALA A 58 14.91 -1.40 -2.39
N MET A 59 15.11 -0.58 -3.42
CA MET A 59 14.96 0.88 -3.34
C MET A 59 13.54 1.28 -2.96
N THR A 60 12.52 0.61 -3.49
CA THR A 60 11.12 0.89 -3.18
C THR A 60 10.80 0.53 -1.72
N LEU A 61 11.30 -0.61 -1.24
CA LEU A 61 11.14 -1.05 0.15
C LEU A 61 11.81 -0.07 1.12
N ASP A 62 13.02 0.40 0.79
CA ASP A 62 13.77 1.39 1.58
C ASP A 62 13.08 2.76 1.57
N MET A 63 12.64 3.24 0.41
CA MET A 63 11.92 4.52 0.28
C MET A 63 10.63 4.54 1.10
N LEU A 64 9.92 3.42 1.11
CA LEU A 64 8.68 3.25 1.87
C LEU A 64 8.93 2.84 3.33
N HIS A 65 10.18 2.70 3.78
CA HIS A 65 10.56 2.36 5.15
C HIS A 65 9.82 1.10 5.68
N LEU A 66 9.72 0.08 4.84
CA LEU A 66 8.90 -1.11 5.09
C LEU A 66 9.54 -2.15 6.01
N ASP A 67 10.81 -1.94 6.36
CA ASP A 67 11.64 -2.77 7.23
C ASP A 67 11.90 -2.10 8.59
N ARG A 68 11.25 -0.96 8.88
CA ARG A 68 11.44 -0.14 10.09
C ARG A 68 10.43 -0.49 11.19
N ASP A 69 10.34 0.35 12.21
CA ASP A 69 9.41 0.16 13.32
C ASP A 69 7.94 0.16 12.86
N PHE A 70 7.06 -0.35 13.73
CA PHE A 70 5.62 -0.50 13.49
C PHE A 70 4.99 0.78 12.92
N VAL A 71 5.31 1.95 13.49
CA VAL A 71 4.68 3.22 13.13
C VAL A 71 5.16 3.67 11.76
N THR A 72 6.47 3.62 11.54
CA THR A 72 7.07 4.02 10.26
C THR A 72 6.60 3.12 9.12
N THR A 73 6.53 1.81 9.31
CA THR A 73 5.99 0.87 8.31
C THR A 73 4.49 1.05 8.08
N ALA A 74 3.70 1.32 9.13
CA ALA A 74 2.28 1.63 8.99
C ALA A 74 2.06 2.91 8.14
N MET A 75 2.91 3.92 8.32
CA MET A 75 2.91 5.15 7.54
C MET A 75 3.29 4.90 6.08
N GLY A 76 4.41 4.22 5.81
CA GLY A 76 4.87 3.91 4.45
C GLY A 76 3.88 3.09 3.63
N THR A 77 3.17 2.17 4.28
CA THR A 77 2.14 1.34 3.64
C THR A 77 0.85 2.09 3.30
N SER A 78 0.72 3.36 3.69
CA SER A 78 -0.38 4.23 3.26
C SER A 78 -0.43 4.39 1.75
N VAL A 79 0.71 4.31 1.06
CA VAL A 79 0.78 4.31 -0.41
C VAL A 79 0.04 3.12 -0.99
N PHE A 80 0.30 1.90 -0.50
CA PHE A 80 -0.41 0.71 -0.95
C PHE A 80 -1.89 0.78 -0.63
N GLN A 81 -2.25 1.26 0.55
CA GLN A 81 -3.66 1.43 0.92
C GLN A 81 -4.36 2.44 0.02
N HIS A 82 -3.68 3.53 -0.36
CA HIS A 82 -4.23 4.54 -1.26
C HIS A 82 -4.44 3.96 -2.67
N ILE A 83 -3.49 3.18 -3.18
CA ILE A 83 -3.63 2.45 -4.45
C ILE A 83 -4.82 1.50 -4.40
N LEU A 84 -4.94 0.69 -3.34
CA LEU A 84 -6.06 -0.23 -3.16
C LEU A 84 -7.41 0.51 -3.11
N ASN A 85 -7.46 1.64 -2.39
CA ASN A 85 -8.66 2.48 -2.32
C ASN A 85 -9.02 3.03 -3.71
N GLY A 86 -8.04 3.50 -4.48
CA GLY A 86 -8.27 4.02 -5.82
C GLY A 86 -8.75 2.97 -6.81
N VAL A 87 -8.12 1.80 -6.84
CA VAL A 87 -8.59 0.67 -7.66
C VAL A 87 -10.01 0.28 -7.27
N THR A 88 -10.27 0.13 -5.96
CA THR A 88 -11.60 -0.25 -5.45
C THR A 88 -12.65 0.79 -5.83
N TRP A 89 -12.37 2.07 -5.64
CA TRP A 89 -13.30 3.16 -5.97
C TRP A 89 -13.62 3.21 -7.46
N THR A 90 -12.60 3.12 -8.32
CA THR A 90 -12.79 3.14 -9.77
C THR A 90 -13.61 1.93 -10.24
N LEU A 91 -13.38 0.75 -9.66
CA LEU A 91 -14.17 -0.44 -9.96
C LEU A 91 -15.62 -0.32 -9.48
N LEU A 92 -15.85 0.21 -8.28
CA LEU A 92 -17.21 0.46 -7.78
C LEU A 92 -17.96 1.53 -8.61
N SER A 93 -17.23 2.52 -9.13
CA SER A 93 -17.82 3.62 -9.89
C SER A 93 -18.09 3.26 -11.35
N LYS A 94 -17.21 2.48 -11.99
CA LYS A 94 -17.25 2.21 -13.44
C LYS A 94 -17.49 0.75 -13.80
N GLY A 95 -17.43 -0.17 -12.83
CA GLY A 95 -17.53 -1.61 -13.07
C GLY A 95 -16.49 -2.10 -14.07
N GLY A 96 -16.85 -3.09 -14.89
CA GLY A 96 -15.97 -3.68 -15.91
C GLY A 96 -15.51 -2.73 -17.02
N LYS A 97 -15.97 -1.47 -17.06
CA LYS A 97 -15.51 -0.44 -18.00
C LYS A 97 -14.31 0.35 -17.48
N SER A 98 -13.82 0.05 -16.28
CA SER A 98 -12.67 0.73 -15.67
C SER A 98 -11.38 0.53 -16.47
N SER A 99 -10.74 1.64 -16.84
CA SER A 99 -9.43 1.64 -17.49
C SER A 99 -8.29 2.00 -16.53
N LEU A 100 -7.05 1.71 -16.92
CA LEU A 100 -5.87 2.13 -16.16
C LEU A 100 -5.77 3.65 -16.00
N GLY A 101 -6.19 4.40 -17.03
CA GLY A 101 -6.24 5.86 -17.00
C GLY A 101 -7.25 6.40 -15.99
N ASP A 102 -8.36 5.69 -15.75
CA ASP A 102 -9.34 6.08 -14.73
C ASP A 102 -8.82 5.87 -13.31
N ILE A 103 -8.06 4.79 -13.10
CA ILE A 103 -7.38 4.53 -11.83
C ILE A 103 -6.31 5.61 -11.61
N GLY A 104 -5.48 5.89 -12.62
CA GLY A 104 -4.44 6.93 -12.54
C GLY A 104 -5.01 8.32 -12.26
N ARG A 105 -6.13 8.68 -12.89
CA ARG A 105 -6.85 9.94 -12.61
C ARG A 105 -7.36 10.02 -11.19
N PHE A 106 -7.82 8.92 -10.59
CA PHE A 106 -8.22 8.93 -9.19
C PHE A 106 -7.01 9.04 -8.25
N LEU A 107 -5.93 8.30 -8.52
CA LEU A 107 -4.73 8.33 -7.67
C LEU A 107 -4.06 9.71 -7.68
N LEU A 108 -4.03 10.38 -8.84
CA LEU A 108 -3.41 11.70 -8.97
C LEU A 108 -4.39 12.84 -8.67
N GLY A 109 -5.64 12.69 -9.09
CA GLY A 109 -6.65 13.74 -9.08
C GLY A 109 -7.74 13.59 -8.02
N GLY A 110 -7.78 12.50 -7.26
CA GLY A 110 -8.82 12.19 -6.29
C GLY A 110 -10.24 12.14 -6.90
N MET A 111 -11.26 12.37 -6.06
CA MET A 111 -12.68 12.32 -6.51
C MET A 111 -13.08 13.49 -7.42
N SER A 112 -12.41 14.64 -7.31
CA SER A 112 -12.73 15.83 -8.12
C SER A 112 -11.80 16.04 -9.32
N GLY A 113 -10.89 15.09 -9.59
CA GLY A 113 -9.97 15.15 -10.73
C GLY A 113 -8.86 16.19 -10.65
N THR A 114 -8.65 16.84 -9.49
CA THR A 114 -7.59 17.84 -9.27
C THR A 114 -6.47 17.29 -8.38
N LEU A 115 -5.22 17.67 -8.65
CA LEU A 115 -4.04 17.22 -7.89
C LEU A 115 -4.20 17.44 -6.38
N LEU A 116 -4.80 18.58 -5.99
CA LEU A 116 -5.07 18.92 -4.61
C LEU A 116 -6.04 17.92 -3.94
N SER A 117 -7.04 17.43 -4.68
CA SER A 117 -7.98 16.45 -4.16
C SER A 117 -7.35 15.05 -4.06
N GLY A 118 -6.43 14.71 -4.97
CA GLY A 118 -5.60 13.51 -4.86
C GLY A 118 -4.73 13.54 -3.61
N ALA A 119 -4.01 14.64 -3.38
CA ALA A 119 -3.20 14.85 -2.18
C ALA A 119 -4.07 14.80 -0.90
N ALA A 120 -5.26 15.39 -0.90
CA ALA A 120 -6.18 15.33 0.22
C ALA A 120 -6.70 13.90 0.49
N GLN A 121 -6.99 13.12 -0.55
CA GLN A 121 -7.39 11.70 -0.44
C GLN A 121 -6.27 10.83 0.12
N PHE A 122 -5.03 11.06 -0.34
CA PHE A 122 -3.86 10.42 0.23
C PHE A 122 -3.68 10.80 1.70
N GLY A 123 -3.76 12.09 2.03
CA GLY A 123 -3.66 12.58 3.42
C GLY A 123 -4.72 11.94 4.34
N LYS A 124 -5.98 11.84 3.89
CA LYS A 124 -7.02 11.10 4.63
C LYS A 124 -6.67 9.64 4.85
N THR A 125 -6.15 8.97 3.81
CA THR A 125 -5.72 7.57 3.90
C THR A 125 -4.59 7.41 4.91
N PHE A 126 -3.60 8.30 4.86
CA PHE A 126 -2.46 8.33 5.78
C PHE A 126 -2.92 8.54 7.23
N VAL A 127 -3.78 9.51 7.50
CA VAL A 127 -4.27 9.81 8.85
C VAL A 127 -5.08 8.64 9.40
N LEU A 128 -6.05 8.11 8.65
CA LEU A 128 -6.87 6.98 9.10
C LEU A 128 -6.01 5.74 9.38
N ARG A 129 -5.01 5.49 8.54
CA ARG A 129 -4.12 4.34 8.70
C ARG A 129 -3.19 4.51 9.90
N SER A 130 -2.66 5.72 10.11
CA SER A 130 -1.84 6.05 11.27
C SER A 130 -2.66 5.89 12.55
N LEU A 131 -3.87 6.45 12.60
CA LEU A 131 -4.78 6.33 13.75
C LEU A 131 -5.14 4.87 14.04
N PHE A 132 -5.45 4.08 13.01
CA PHE A 132 -5.68 2.65 13.18
C PHE A 132 -4.45 1.95 13.75
N GLY A 133 -3.26 2.23 13.20
CA GLY A 133 -2.01 1.65 13.68
C GLY A 133 -1.74 2.00 15.15
N PHE A 134 -1.82 3.28 15.52
CA PHE A 134 -1.64 3.72 16.91
C PHE A 134 -2.67 3.11 17.85
N THR A 135 -3.95 3.16 17.49
CA THR A 135 -5.04 2.60 18.29
C THR A 135 -4.88 1.10 18.47
N TRP A 136 -4.56 0.37 17.39
CA TRP A 136 -4.29 -1.06 17.44
C TRP A 136 -3.08 -1.37 18.33
N ASN A 137 -1.99 -0.60 18.20
CA ASN A 137 -0.82 -0.77 19.01
C ASN A 137 -1.13 -0.61 20.50
N TRP A 138 -1.87 0.44 20.85
CA TRP A 138 -2.32 0.73 22.21
C TRP A 138 -3.19 -0.38 22.81
N PHE A 139 -4.17 -0.89 22.05
CA PHE A 139 -5.01 -2.00 22.53
C PHE A 139 -4.25 -3.33 22.60
N SER A 140 -3.25 -3.55 21.75
CA SER A 140 -2.46 -4.78 21.75
C SER A 140 -1.34 -4.81 22.78
N SER A 141 -1.02 -3.68 23.41
CA SER A 141 0.03 -3.57 24.44
C SER A 141 -0.51 -3.63 25.87
N GLN A 142 -1.82 -3.83 26.03
CA GLN A 142 -2.45 -4.23 27.30
C GLN A 142 -2.51 -5.75 27.40
#